data_AF-A0A3D3X445-F1
#
_entry.id   AF-A0A3D3X445-F1
#
_cell.length_a   1.000
_cell.length_b   1.000
_cell.length_c   1.000
_cell.angle_alpha   90.00
_cell.angle_beta   90.00
_cell.angle_gamma   90.00
#
_symmetry.space_group_name_H-M   'P 1'
#
loop_
_entity.id
_entity.type
_entity.pdbx_description
1 polymer ?
#
loop_
_entity_poly.entity_id
_entity_poly.type
_entity_poly.pdbx_seq_one_letter_code
_entity_poly.pdbx_strand_id
1 'polypeptide(L)' 'MQIPVVAGPTEATSIGNAMVQLIALGEIGNLQEAREIIVGSSALDYFEPQQGELWNEQFERYQKEIIGKNESFKA' A
#
# COMPACT_ATOMS: atom_id res chain seq x y z
N MET A 1 -6.54 -5.35 -12.42
CA MET A 1 -5.77 -4.48 -11.49
C MET A 1 -4.77 -3.67 -12.30
N GLN A 2 -4.92 -2.34 -12.39
CA GLN A 2 -3.99 -1.47 -13.15
C GLN A 2 -3.89 -0.08 -12.50
N ILE A 3 -3.35 -0.02 -11.28
CA ILE A 3 -3.17 1.22 -10.53
C ILE A 3 -1.69 1.33 -10.17
N PRO A 4 -1.03 2.48 -10.37
CA PRO A 4 0.35 2.69 -9.96
C PRO A 4 0.53 2.43 -8.47
N VAL A 5 1.67 1.83 -8.11
CA VAL A 5 2.01 1.51 -6.73
C VAL A 5 3.17 2.37 -6.29
N VAL A 6 3.02 3.01 -5.14
CA VAL A 6 4.13 3.65 -4.42
C VAL A 6 4.45 2.75 -3.24
N ALA A 7 5.68 2.22 -3.21
CA ALA A 7 6.15 1.37 -2.13
C ALA A 7 7.06 2.14 -1.17
N GLY A 8 7.00 1.76 0.09
CA GLY A 8 7.77 2.38 1.16
C GLY A 8 7.06 3.56 1.85
N PRO A 9 7.72 4.18 2.85
CA PRO A 9 8.97 3.70 3.48
C PRO A 9 8.75 2.40 4.25
N THR A 10 9.80 1.58 4.40
CA THR A 10 9.74 0.30 5.14
C THR A 10 9.20 0.49 6.56
N GLU A 11 9.50 1.62 7.20
CA GLU A 11 9.12 1.97 8.56
C GLU A 11 7.83 2.81 8.65
N ALA A 12 6.91 2.71 7.68
CA ALA A 12 5.70 3.54 7.61
C ALA A 12 4.90 3.62 8.92
N THR A 13 4.79 2.53 9.68
CA THR A 13 4.10 2.50 10.98
C THR A 13 4.79 3.40 12.03
N SER A 14 6.11 3.29 12.17
CA SER A 14 6.87 4.08 13.15
C SER A 14 6.89 5.56 12.76
N ILE A 15 7.06 5.85 11.48
CA ILE A 15 7.04 7.23 10.95
C ILE A 15 5.66 7.86 11.19
N GLY A 16 4.57 7.13 10.90
CA GLY A 16 3.22 7.61 11.18
C GLY A 16 2.99 7.92 12.65
N ASN A 17 3.51 7.09 13.56
CA ASN A 17 3.44 7.32 14.99
C ASN A 17 4.19 8.59 15.43
N ALA A 18 5.40 8.80 14.91
CA ALA A 18 6.17 10.01 15.18
C ALA A 18 5.46 11.27 14.66
N MET A 19 4.92 11.23 13.44
CA MET A 19 4.22 12.38 12.84
C MET A 19 3.02 12.83 13.66
N VAL A 20 2.18 11.91 14.13
CA VAL A 20 1.02 12.30 14.95
C VAL A 20 1.42 12.82 16.33
N GLN A 21 2.54 12.36 16.89
CA GLN A 21 3.09 12.93 18.13
C GLN A 21 3.61 14.35 17.92
N LEU A 22 4.33 14.61 16.82
CA LEU A 22 4.81 15.95 16.48
C LEU A 22 3.65 16.93 16.23
N ILE A 23 2.57 16.46 15.60
CA ILE A 23 1.32 17.26 15.47
C ILE A 23 0.72 17.56 16.84
N ALA A 24 0.64 16.56 17.74
CA ALA A 24 0.09 16.77 19.08
C ALA A 24 0.91 17.74 19.94
N LEU A 25 2.23 17.81 19.70
CA LEU A 25 3.14 18.76 20.33
C LEU A 25 3.10 20.16 19.70
N GLY A 26 2.45 20.32 18.54
CA GLY A 26 2.41 21.58 17.79
C GLY A 26 3.67 21.87 16.97
N GLU A 27 4.57 20.89 16.83
CA GLU A 27 5.81 21.00 16.04
C GLU A 27 5.54 20.93 14.53
N ILE A 28 4.43 20.28 14.15
CA ILE A 28 3.91 20.20 12.77
C ILE A 28 2.43 20.60 12.83
N GLY A 29 1.97 21.39 11.86
CA GLY A 29 0.65 22.00 11.90
C GLY A 29 -0.50 21.04 11.60
N ASN A 30 -0.30 20.02 10.74
CA ASN A 30 -1.35 19.10 10.33
C ASN A 30 -0.84 17.85 9.57
N LEU A 31 -1.78 16.96 9.21
CA LEU A 31 -1.50 15.74 8.43
C LEU A 31 -0.99 15.99 7.00
N GLN A 32 -1.32 17.14 6.41
CA GLN A 32 -0.86 17.48 5.06
C GLN A 32 0.64 17.79 5.09
N GLU A 33 1.06 18.65 6.00
CA GLU A 33 2.46 18.97 6.25
C GLU A 33 3.27 17.72 6.64
N ALA A 34 2.72 16.86 7.51
CA ALA A 34 3.35 15.58 7.85
C ALA A 34 3.57 14.69 6.62
N ARG A 35 2.61 14.62 5.68
CA ARG A 35 2.78 13.85 4.43
C ARG A 35 3.84 14.44 3.52
N GLU A 36 3.92 15.77 3.42
CA GLU A 36 4.96 16.45 2.65
C GLU A 36 6.36 16.16 3.21
N ILE A 37 6.51 16.18 4.53
CA ILE A 37 7.74 15.78 5.22
C ILE A 37 8.08 14.32 4.90
N ILE A 38 7.12 13.39 5.02
CA ILE A 38 7.35 11.98 4.72
C ILE A 38 7.83 11.80 3.27
N VAL A 39 7.13 12.38 2.30
CA VAL A 39 7.49 12.24 0.87
C VAL A 39 8.87 12.85 0.58
N GLY A 40 9.20 13.98 1.20
CA GLY A 40 10.50 14.65 1.01
C GLY A 40 11.67 13.98 1.74
N SER A 41 11.41 13.10 2.71
CA SER A 41 12.44 12.48 3.56
C SER A 41 12.55 10.95 3.43
N SER A 42 11.67 10.33 2.64
CA SER A 42 11.61 8.87 2.49
C SER A 42 12.14 8.41 1.13
N ALA A 43 12.79 7.24 1.12
CA ALA A 43 13.03 6.51 -0.11
C ALA A 43 11.72 5.79 -0.52
N LEU A 44 11.12 6.26 -1.62
CA LEU A 44 9.90 5.69 -2.19
C LEU A 44 10.19 5.11 -3.56
N ASP A 45 9.69 3.91 -3.80
CA ASP A 45 9.77 3.25 -5.11
C ASP A 45 8.43 3.38 -5.83
N TYR A 46 8.48 3.72 -7.12
CA TYR A 46 7.30 3.93 -7.95
C TYR A 46 7.22 2.84 -9.01
N PHE A 47 6.13 2.09 -9.02
CA PHE A 47 5.88 1.00 -9.95
C PHE A 47 4.67 1.30 -10.82
N GLU A 48 4.90 1.38 -12.12
CA GLU A 48 3.83 1.50 -13.09
C GLU A 48 3.17 0.14 -13.35
N PRO A 49 1.84 0.09 -13.61
CA PRO A 49 1.17 -1.15 -13.95
C PRO A 49 1.73 -1.76 -15.25
N GLN A 50 1.93 -3.07 -15.23
CA GLN A 50 2.39 -3.81 -16.40
C GLN A 50 1.56 -5.09 -16.57
N GLN A 51 1.41 -5.53 -17.83
CA GLN A 51 0.81 -6.82 -18.18
C GLN A 51 -0.60 -7.04 -17.61
N GLY A 52 -1.45 -6.00 -17.66
CA GLY A 52 -2.78 -6.02 -17.02
C GLY A 52 -3.70 -7.17 -17.46
N GLU A 53 -3.74 -7.49 -18.76
CA GLU A 53 -4.56 -8.59 -19.28
C GLU A 53 -4.12 -9.95 -18.72
N LEU A 54 -2.80 -10.21 -18.74
CA LEU A 54 -2.23 -11.43 -18.18
C LEU A 54 -2.58 -11.59 -16.70
N TRP A 55 -2.42 -10.52 -15.91
CA TRP A 55 -2.72 -10.57 -14.48
C TRP A 55 -4.22 -10.71 -14.19
N ASN A 56 -5.10 -10.19 -15.05
CA ASN A 56 -6.53 -10.41 -14.93
C ASN A 56 -6.89 -11.90 -15.17
N GLU A 57 -6.34 -12.52 -16.22
CA GLU A 57 -6.56 -13.95 -16.50
C GLU A 57 -6.05 -14.83 -15.34
N GLN A 58 -4.85 -14.55 -14.83
CA GLN A 58 -4.31 -15.31 -13.69
C GLN A 58 -5.12 -15.10 -12.41
N PHE A 59 -5.67 -13.90 -12.21
CA PHE A 59 -6.55 -13.65 -11.07
C PHE A 59 -7.87 -14.41 -11.17
N GLU A 60 -8.50 -14.46 -12.34
CA GLU A 60 -9.70 -15.27 -12.57
C GLU A 60 -9.44 -16.76 -12.30
N ARG A 61 -8.30 -17.28 -12.77
CA ARG A 61 -7.87 -18.64 -12.49
C ARG A 61 -7.66 -18.88 -10.99
N TYR A 62 -6.98 -17.96 -10.30
CA TYR A 62 -6.78 -18.04 -8.84
C TYR A 62 -8.12 -18.11 -8.08
N GLN A 63 -9.09 -17.26 -8.46
CA GLN A 63 -10.42 -17.28 -7.86
C GLN A 63 -11.12 -18.64 -8.04
N LYS A 64 -11.09 -19.19 -9.26
CA LYS A 64 -11.75 -20.46 -9.57
C LYS A 64 -11.06 -21.67 -8.92
N GLU A 65 -9.74 -21.73 -8.98
CA GLU A 65 -8.99 -22.95 -8.66
C GLU A 65 -8.48 -23.00 -7.23
N ILE A 66 -8.20 -21.85 -6.61
CA ILE A 66 -7.61 -21.79 -5.26
C ILE A 66 -8.67 -21.37 -4.25
N ILE A 67 -9.37 -20.26 -4.49
CA ILE A 67 -10.44 -19.82 -3.58
C ILE A 67 -11.65 -20.76 -3.67
N GLY A 68 -12.17 -21.01 -4.88
CA GLY A 68 -13.36 -21.86 -5.09
C GLY A 68 -13.20 -23.31 -4.62
N LYS A 69 -11.97 -23.86 -4.63
CA LYS A 69 -11.69 -25.19 -4.08
C LYS A 69 -11.57 -25.20 -2.55
N ASN A 70 -11.07 -24.13 -1.95
CA ASN A 70 -11.00 -24.01 -0.49
C ASN A 70 -12.39 -23.93 0.17
N GLU A 71 -13.40 -23.39 -0.52
CA GLU A 71 -14.78 -23.38 -0.01
C GLU A 71 -15.46 -24.75 -0.11
N SER A 72 -15.14 -25.54 -1.14
CA SER A 72 -15.68 -26.90 -1.31
C SER A 72 -15.07 -27.94 -0.35
N PHE A 73 -13.93 -27.64 0.28
CA PHE A 73 -13.34 -28.46 1.34
C PHE A 73 -13.87 -28.14 2.76
N LYS A 74 -14.67 -27.08 2.93
CA LYS A 74 -15.26 -26.67 4.21
C LYS A 74 -16.67 -27.25 4.46
N ALA A 75 -17.19 -28.09 3.55
CA ALA A 75 -18.45 -28.81 3.70
C ALA A 75 -18.20 -30.27 4.10
#